data_AF-A0A3D2JUN3-F1
#
_entry.id   AF-A0A3D2JUN3-F1
#
_cell.length_a   1.000
_cell.length_b   1.000
_cell.length_c   1.000
_cell.angle_alpha   90.00
_cell.angle_beta   90.00
_cell.angle_gamma   90.00
#
_symmetry.space_group_name_H-M   'P 1'
#
loop_
_entity.id
_entity.type
_entity.pdbx_description
1 polymer ?
#
loop_
_entity_poly.entity_id
_entity_poly.type
_entity_poly.pdbx_seq_one_letter_code
_entity_poly.pdbx_strand_id
1 'polypeptide(L)'
;MLYKLGENRYFWLTGIIYLTLMEAIALYYQYGPGMWYPCALCVQVRAWVMGSLTFSVMGAILAKNFWWRWMSLNLSIVLMAGALHTSYYAFGVEQGTVISSCTMGAGFPEFMPLDQWVPVLFEAQGMCGQSPPMPLGVSMVEVLL
;
A
#
# COMPACT_ATOMS: atom_id res chain seq x y z
N MET A 1 -15.30 17.50 -17.44
CA MET A 1 -15.57 16.06 -17.30
C MET A 1 -15.04 15.50 -15.97
N LEU A 2 -13.76 15.66 -15.63
CA LEU A 2 -13.16 15.18 -14.36
C LEU A 2 -13.85 15.70 -13.08
N TYR A 3 -14.33 16.95 -13.08
CA TYR A 3 -15.05 17.53 -11.94
C TYR A 3 -16.33 16.77 -11.57
N LYS A 4 -17.10 16.30 -12.57
CA LYS A 4 -18.33 15.53 -12.36
C LYS A 4 -18.05 14.12 -11.85
N LEU A 5 -16.89 13.57 -12.20
CA LEU A 5 -16.48 12.24 -11.75
C LEU A 5 -16.15 12.26 -10.25
N GLY A 6 -15.40 13.26 -9.80
CA GLY A 6 -15.04 13.41 -8.38
C GLY A 6 -16.22 13.81 -7.48
N GLU A 7 -17.29 14.39 -8.03
CA GLU A 7 -18.55 14.66 -7.31
C GLU A 7 -19.37 13.37 -7.09
N ASN A 8 -19.18 12.39 -7.97
CA ASN A 8 -19.90 11.13 -7.89
C ASN A 8 -19.32 10.25 -6.76
N ARG A 9 -20.16 9.91 -5.78
CA ARG A 9 -19.77 9.03 -4.67
C ARG A 9 -19.35 7.64 -5.12
N TYR A 10 -19.90 7.16 -6.24
CA TYR A 10 -19.52 5.86 -6.79
C TYR A 10 -18.04 5.79 -7.16
N PHE A 11 -17.44 6.89 -7.64
CA PHE A 11 -16.01 6.93 -7.96
C PHE A 11 -15.14 6.70 -6.71
N TRP A 12 -15.47 7.38 -5.61
CA TRP A 12 -14.76 7.19 -4.34
C TRP A 12 -14.98 5.80 -3.76
N LEU A 13 -16.21 5.27 -3.84
CA LEU A 13 -16.50 3.91 -3.38
C LEU A 13 -15.72 2.86 -4.17
N THR A 14 -15.59 3.00 -5.48
CA THR A 14 -14.77 2.06 -6.28
C THR A 14 -13.31 2.08 -5.87
N GLY A 15 -12.75 3.27 -5.57
CA GLY A 15 -11.38 3.39 -5.08
C GLY A 15 -11.19 2.76 -3.70
N ILE A 16 -12.11 3.00 -2.77
CA ILE A 16 -12.11 2.41 -1.44
C ILE A 16 -12.17 0.87 -1.53
N ILE A 17 -13.12 0.33 -2.31
CA ILE A 17 -13.27 -1.11 -2.50
C ILE A 17 -11.98 -1.72 -3.04
N TYR A 18 -11.38 -1.11 -4.06
CA TYR A 18 -10.13 -1.58 -4.65
C TYR A 18 -8.97 -1.60 -3.63
N LEU A 19 -8.76 -0.50 -2.89
CA LEU A 19 -7.69 -0.41 -1.89
C LEU A 19 -7.93 -1.39 -0.73
N THR A 20 -9.18 -1.58 -0.30
CA THR A 20 -9.50 -2.59 0.73
C THR A 20 -9.27 -4.02 0.24
N LEU A 21 -9.53 -4.30 -1.04
CA LEU A 21 -9.26 -5.62 -1.61
C LEU A 21 -7.76 -5.90 -1.66
N MET A 22 -6.93 -4.91 -2.01
CA MET A 22 -5.47 -5.05 -1.99
C MET A 22 -4.95 -5.41 -0.59
N GLU A 23 -5.37 -4.68 0.45
CA GLU A 23 -5.01 -4.99 1.85
C GLU A 23 -5.55 -6.36 2.30
N ALA A 24 -6.79 -6.70 1.93
CA ALA A 24 -7.37 -7.99 2.28
C ALA A 24 -6.61 -9.17 1.67
N ILE A 25 -6.18 -9.06 0.40
CA ILE A 25 -5.33 -10.06 -0.25
C ILE A 25 -3.98 -10.14 0.48
N ALA A 26 -3.37 -9.00 0.81
CA ALA A 26 -2.09 -8.98 1.51
C ALA A 26 -2.16 -9.64 2.90
N LEU A 27 -3.24 -9.40 3.65
CA LEU A 27 -3.49 -10.04 4.94
C LEU A 27 -3.82 -11.53 4.80
N TYR A 28 -4.52 -11.91 3.73
CA TYR A 28 -4.76 -13.31 3.42
C TYR A 28 -3.45 -14.08 3.20
N TYR A 29 -2.45 -13.49 2.55
CA TYR A 29 -1.13 -14.14 2.39
C TYR A 29 -0.29 -14.16 3.68
N GLN A 30 -0.46 -13.16 4.55
CA GLN A 30 0.25 -13.09 5.82
C GLN A 30 -0.28 -14.12 6.84
N TYR A 31 -1.61 -14.26 6.95
CA TYR A 31 -2.26 -15.13 7.95
C TYR A 31 -2.83 -16.44 7.39
N GLY A 32 -2.86 -16.58 6.07
CA GLY A 32 -3.42 -17.74 5.39
C GLY A 32 -2.41 -18.87 5.17
N PRO A 33 -2.67 -19.76 4.21
CA PRO A 33 -1.86 -20.95 3.99
C PRO A 33 -0.46 -20.57 3.47
N GLY A 34 0.56 -20.75 4.31
CA GLY A 34 1.96 -20.52 3.96
C GLY A 34 2.71 -19.50 4.81
N MET A 35 2.02 -18.76 5.71
CA MET A 35 2.59 -17.81 6.69
C MET A 35 3.84 -17.06 6.18
N TRP A 36 3.63 -16.21 5.19
CA TRP A 36 4.71 -15.41 4.63
C TRP A 36 4.94 -14.17 5.48
N TYR A 37 6.12 -14.07 6.07
CA TYR A 37 6.52 -12.91 6.85
C TYR A 37 6.77 -11.71 5.94
N PRO A 38 6.13 -10.56 6.18
CA PRO A 38 6.30 -9.40 5.32
C PRO A 38 7.68 -8.77 5.53
N CYS A 39 8.26 -8.32 4.41
CA CYS A 39 9.51 -7.57 4.39
C CYS A 39 9.30 -6.10 4.76
N ALA A 40 10.37 -5.38 5.15
CA ALA A 40 10.28 -3.95 5.48
C ALA A 40 9.70 -3.09 4.33
N LEU A 41 10.11 -3.36 3.08
CA LEU A 41 9.58 -2.69 1.89
C LEU A 41 8.10 -3.01 1.67
N CYS A 42 7.70 -4.25 1.92
CA CYS A 42 6.32 -4.73 1.78
C CYS A 42 5.39 -4.03 2.78
N VAL A 43 5.85 -3.89 4.03
CA VAL A 43 5.17 -3.13 5.09
C VAL A 43 5.05 -1.65 4.71
N GLN A 44 6.08 -1.07 4.08
CA GLN A 44 6.04 0.31 3.60
C GLN A 44 5.00 0.51 2.49
N VAL A 45 4.89 -0.42 1.53
CA VAL A 45 3.85 -0.38 0.48
C VAL A 45 2.45 -0.42 1.11
N ARG A 46 2.21 -1.29 2.08
CA ARG A 46 0.93 -1.35 2.81
C ARG A 46 0.61 -0.05 3.54
N ALA A 47 1.61 0.58 4.15
CA ALA A 47 1.43 1.90 4.78
C ALA A 47 0.99 2.96 3.75
N TRP A 48 1.56 2.98 2.55
CA TRP A 48 1.12 3.87 1.47
C TRP A 48 -0.31 3.58 1.02
N VAL A 49 -0.69 2.30 0.86
CA VAL A 49 -2.04 1.88 0.47
C VAL A 49 -3.07 2.25 1.54
N MET A 50 -2.78 1.97 2.81
CA MET A 50 -3.62 2.38 3.95
C MET A 50 -3.76 3.90 4.05
N GLY A 51 -2.68 4.65 3.82
CA GLY A 51 -2.74 6.10 3.69
C GLY A 51 -3.73 6.51 2.60
N SER A 52 -3.56 5.98 1.37
CA SER A 52 -4.44 6.27 0.24
C SER A 52 -5.91 5.92 0.53
N LEU A 53 -6.15 4.83 1.26
CA LEU A 53 -7.48 4.41 1.69
C LEU A 53 -8.12 5.44 2.62
N THR A 54 -7.40 5.92 3.63
CA THR A 54 -7.93 6.92 4.58
C THR A 54 -8.28 8.23 3.86
N PHE A 55 -7.43 8.72 2.96
CA PHE A 55 -7.73 9.92 2.17
C PHE A 55 -8.89 9.69 1.21
N SER A 56 -9.02 8.50 0.64
CA SER A 56 -10.15 8.13 -0.23
C SER A 56 -11.48 8.12 0.53
N VAL A 57 -11.50 7.60 1.76
CA VAL A 57 -12.67 7.66 2.66
C VAL A 57 -13.00 9.10 3.03
N MET A 58 -12.00 9.91 3.39
CA MET A 58 -12.20 11.34 3.67
C MET A 58 -12.77 12.08 2.46
N GLY A 59 -12.30 11.77 1.25
CA GLY A 59 -12.81 12.31 -0.01
C GLY A 59 -14.27 11.95 -0.27
N ALA A 60 -14.69 10.73 0.09
CA ALA A 60 -16.08 10.29 -0.02
C ALA A 60 -17.02 11.04 0.96
N ILE A 61 -16.59 11.25 2.21
CA ILE A 61 -17.38 11.92 3.25
C ILE A 61 -17.51 13.42 2.96
N LEU A 62 -16.40 14.07 2.60
CA LEU A 62 -16.30 15.52 2.38
C LEU A 62 -16.50 15.92 0.90
N ALA A 63 -17.09 15.05 0.07
CA ALA A 63 -17.25 15.24 -1.37
C ALA A 63 -17.95 16.55 -1.80
N LYS A 64 -18.73 17.17 -0.89
CA LYS A 64 -19.43 18.43 -1.15
C LYS A 64 -18.51 19.64 -1.21
N ASN A 65 -17.36 19.60 -0.53
CA ASN A 65 -16.43 20.73 -0.45
C ASN A 65 -15.34 20.58 -1.53
N PHE A 66 -15.28 21.56 -2.44
CA PHE A 66 -14.31 21.54 -3.55
C PHE A 66 -12.86 21.36 -3.07
N TRP A 67 -12.46 22.13 -2.06
CA TRP A 67 -11.10 22.10 -1.49
C TRP A 67 -10.73 20.74 -0.92
N TRP A 68 -11.60 20.14 -0.10
CA TRP A 68 -11.36 18.83 0.51
C TRP A 68 -11.26 17.72 -0.51
N ARG A 69 -12.13 17.74 -1.53
CA ARG A 69 -12.09 16.78 -2.63
C ARG A 69 -10.79 16.89 -3.42
N TRP A 70 -10.38 18.12 -3.74
CA TRP A 70 -9.14 18.35 -4.48
C TRP A 70 -7.92 17.90 -3.68
N MET A 71 -7.84 18.23 -2.38
CA MET A 71 -6.78 17.76 -1.51
C MET A 71 -6.75 16.22 -1.43
N SER A 72 -7.88 15.58 -1.14
CA SER A 72 -7.98 14.12 -1.04
C SER A 72 -7.52 13.41 -2.32
N LEU A 73 -7.90 13.92 -3.50
CA LEU A 73 -7.44 13.37 -4.79
C LEU A 73 -5.91 13.49 -4.93
N ASN A 74 -5.36 14.68 -4.74
CA ASN A 74 -3.91 14.89 -4.89
C ASN A 74 -3.11 14.06 -3.87
N LEU A 75 -3.56 14.00 -2.62
CA LEU A 75 -2.93 13.18 -1.59
C LEU A 75 -3.01 11.69 -1.94
N SER A 76 -4.16 11.18 -2.38
CA SER A 76 -4.27 9.78 -2.82
C SER A 76 -3.32 9.45 -3.98
N ILE A 77 -3.17 10.36 -4.95
CA ILE A 77 -2.25 10.19 -6.08
C ILE A 77 -0.79 10.17 -5.61
N VAL A 78 -0.39 11.09 -4.72
CA VAL A 78 0.97 11.14 -4.18
C VAL A 78 1.29 9.86 -3.40
N LEU A 79 0.35 9.36 -2.59
CA LEU A 79 0.54 8.13 -1.81
C LEU A 79 0.64 6.90 -2.73
N MET A 80 -0.18 6.82 -3.78
CA MET A 80 -0.10 5.74 -4.77
C MET A 80 1.19 5.81 -5.59
N ALA A 81 1.70 7.02 -5.90
CA ALA A 81 3.01 7.18 -6.52
C ALA A 81 4.14 6.69 -5.60
N GLY A 82 4.04 6.94 -4.29
CA GLY A 82 4.94 6.39 -3.28
C GLY A 82 4.88 4.86 -3.21
N ALA A 83 3.68 4.29 -3.26
CA ALA A 83 3.47 2.84 -3.32
C ALA A 83 4.10 2.23 -4.58
N LEU A 84 3.93 2.86 -5.74
CA LEU A 84 4.52 2.40 -7.00
C LEU A 84 6.05 2.47 -6.97
N HIS A 85 6.62 3.58 -6.49
CA HIS A 85 8.07 3.74 -6.37
C HIS A 85 8.68 2.69 -5.44
N THR A 86 8.05 2.44 -4.29
CA THR A 86 8.51 1.41 -3.34
C THR A 86 8.34 -0.01 -3.89
N SER A 87 7.28 -0.29 -4.64
CA SER A 87 7.07 -1.57 -5.32
C SER A 87 8.10 -1.81 -6.42
N TYR A 88 8.41 -0.80 -7.22
CA TYR A 88 9.47 -0.86 -8.22
C TYR A 88 10.86 -1.12 -7.60
N TYR A 89 11.14 -0.46 -6.47
CA TYR A 89 12.37 -0.72 -5.71
C TYR A 89 12.41 -2.16 -5.18
N ALA A 90 11.31 -2.66 -4.61
CA ALA A 90 11.20 -4.05 -4.15
C ALA A 90 11.42 -5.04 -5.30
N PHE A 91 10.88 -4.75 -6.49
CA PHE A 91 11.08 -5.58 -7.69
C PHE A 91 12.55 -5.65 -8.10
N GLY A 92 13.26 -4.52 -8.06
CA GLY A 92 14.71 -4.47 -8.32
C GLY A 92 15.51 -5.32 -7.32
N VAL A 93 15.06 -5.39 -6.06
CA VAL A 93 15.67 -6.25 -5.03
C VAL A 93 15.41 -7.73 -5.33
N GLU A 94 14.21 -8.10 -5.77
CA GLU A 94 13.90 -9.49 -6.18
C GLU A 94 14.75 -9.96 -7.36
N GLN A 95 14.96 -9.08 -8.35
CA GLN A 95 15.79 -9.36 -9.52
C GLN A 95 17.30 -9.36 -9.21
N GLY A 96 17.71 -8.98 -7.99
CA GLY A 96 19.11 -8.84 -7.62
C GLY A 96 19.84 -7.67 -8.30
N THR A 97 19.10 -6.76 -8.94
CA THR A 97 19.68 -5.55 -9.57
C THR A 97 19.98 -4.47 -8.54
N VAL A 98 19.28 -4.50 -7.40
CA VAL A 98 19.43 -3.56 -6.29
C VAL A 98 19.78 -4.35 -5.02
N ILE A 99 20.89 -3.99 -4.38
CA ILE A 99 21.34 -4.60 -3.13
C ILE A 99 20.78 -3.77 -1.97
N SER A 100 19.69 -4.21 -1.36
CA SER A 100 19.16 -3.57 -0.15
C SER A 100 19.78 -4.19 1.09
N SER A 101 20.43 -3.39 1.93
CA SER A 101 20.83 -3.79 3.28
C SER A 101 19.57 -4.00 4.13
N CYS A 102 19.28 -5.26 4.48
CA CYS A 102 18.19 -5.57 5.42
C CYS A 102 18.49 -4.92 6.77
N THR A 103 17.78 -3.85 7.10
CA THR A 103 17.70 -3.36 8.47
C THR A 103 16.60 -4.18 9.16
N MET A 104 16.86 -4.66 10.38
CA MET A 104 15.85 -5.34 11.18
C MET A 104 14.90 -4.28 11.74
N GLY A 105 13.85 -3.96 10.97
CA GLY A 105 12.82 -2.98 11.31
C GLY A 105 12.21 -2.33 10.07
N ALA A 106 10.95 -1.89 10.15
CA ALA A 106 10.25 -1.27 9.02
C ALA A 106 10.78 0.13 8.63
N GLY A 107 11.74 0.68 9.40
CA GLY A 107 12.43 1.94 9.08
C GLY A 107 11.50 3.16 9.09
N PHE A 108 10.40 3.11 9.84
CA PHE A 108 9.49 4.25 9.96
C PHE A 108 10.15 5.41 10.72
N PRO A 109 9.85 6.67 10.35
CA PRO A 109 10.38 7.83 11.05
C PRO A 109 9.79 7.94 12.47
N GLU A 110 10.54 8.51 13.42
CA GLU A 110 10.15 8.58 14.84
C GLU A 110 8.81 9.30 15.09
N PHE A 111 8.37 10.18 14.18
CA PHE A 111 7.09 10.89 14.32
C PHE A 111 5.87 10.01 13.99
N MET A 112 6.06 8.86 13.32
CA MET A 112 4.97 7.98 12.92
C MET A 112 5.42 6.50 12.88
N PRO A 113 5.68 5.88 14.05
CA PRO A 113 6.08 4.47 14.16
C PRO A 113 4.87 3.54 14.00
N LEU A 114 4.48 3.28 12.74
CA LEU A 114 3.33 2.41 12.39
C LEU A 114 3.50 0.98 12.90
N ASP A 115 4.73 0.49 12.92
CA ASP A 115 5.14 -0.81 13.45
C ASP A 115 4.83 -0.94 14.94
N GLN A 116 5.00 0.14 15.72
CA GLN A 116 4.68 0.14 17.14
C GLN A 116 3.17 0.38 17.41
N TRP A 117 2.51 1.18 16.57
CA TRP A 117 1.10 1.49 16.76
C TRP A 117 0.20 0.30 16.44
N VAL A 118 0.47 -0.41 15.33
CA VAL A 118 -0.33 -1.56 14.89
C VAL A 118 0.61 -2.69 14.41
N PRO A 119 1.28 -3.40 15.35
CA PRO A 119 2.25 -4.43 15.01
C PRO A 119 1.62 -5.58 14.21
N VAL A 120 0.35 -5.89 14.49
CA VAL A 120 -0.43 -6.90 13.74
C VAL A 120 -0.39 -6.65 12.23
N LEU A 121 -0.38 -5.39 11.79
CA LEU A 121 -0.38 -5.03 10.36
C LEU A 121 0.99 -4.63 9.82
N PHE A 122 1.85 -4.00 10.64
CA PHE A 122 3.07 -3.33 10.19
C PHE A 122 4.37 -3.90 10.78
N GLU A 123 4.34 -5.09 11.36
CA GLU A 123 5.55 -5.74 11.84
C GLU A 123 6.33 -6.41 10.70
N ALA A 124 7.56 -5.95 10.46
CA ALA A 124 8.45 -6.51 9.46
C ALA A 124 9.32 -7.62 10.08
N GLN A 125 9.04 -8.88 9.73
CA GLN A 125 9.79 -10.04 10.22
C GLN A 125 10.49 -10.83 9.09
N GLY A 126 10.20 -10.49 7.82
CA GLY A 126 10.71 -11.19 6.64
C GLY A 126 11.93 -10.55 6.01
N MET A 127 12.73 -11.36 5.32
CA MET A 127 13.84 -10.89 4.49
C MET A 127 13.32 -10.31 3.17
N CYS A 128 13.90 -9.20 2.70
CA CYS A 128 13.58 -8.66 1.38
C CYS A 128 14.07 -9.59 0.26
N GLY A 129 13.34 -9.64 -0.87
CA GLY A 129 13.69 -10.45 -2.04
C GLY A 129 13.05 -11.84 -2.08
N GLN A 130 12.14 -12.16 -1.16
CA GLN A 130 11.36 -13.40 -1.15
C GLN A 130 9.87 -13.08 -1.13
N SER A 131 9.23 -12.98 -2.31
CA SER A 131 7.78 -12.80 -2.40
C SER A 131 7.03 -14.11 -2.60
N PRO A 132 5.81 -14.22 -2.04
CA PRO A 132 4.95 -15.37 -2.30
C PRO A 132 4.52 -15.41 -3.78
N PRO A 133 4.37 -16.61 -4.35
CA PRO A 133 3.79 -16.77 -5.67
C PRO A 133 2.28 -16.47 -5.64
N MET A 134 1.82 -15.68 -6.61
CA MET A 134 0.39 -15.44 -6.84
C MET A 134 -0.20 -16.40 -7.88
N PRO A 135 -1.53 -16.65 -7.86
CA PRO A 135 -2.19 -17.36 -8.96
C PRO A 135 -1.90 -16.61 -10.26
N LEU A 136 -1.39 -17.31 -11.27
CA LEU A 136 -0.78 -16.84 -12.54
C LEU A 136 0.75 -16.99 -12.61
N GLY A 137 1.43 -17.43 -11.55
CA GLY A 137 2.87 -17.71 -11.57
C GLY A 137 3.75 -16.47 -11.56
N VAL A 138 3.17 -15.30 -11.24
CA VAL A 138 3.83 -14.02 -11.04
C VAL A 138 4.10 -13.77 -9.55
N SER A 139 5.11 -12.97 -9.24
CA SER A 139 5.41 -12.58 -7.85
C SER A 139 4.40 -11.54 -7.34
N MET A 140 4.22 -11.46 -6.03
CA MET A 140 3.36 -10.44 -5.43
C MET A 140 3.79 -9.01 -5.80
N VAL A 141 5.09 -8.78 -5.91
CA VAL A 141 5.65 -7.46 -6.23
C VAL A 141 5.46 -7.13 -7.72
N GLU A 142 5.52 -8.13 -8.61
CA GLU A 142 5.20 -7.94 -10.03
C GLU A 142 3.74 -7.53 -10.24
N VAL A 143 2.80 -8.02 -9.43
CA VAL A 143 1.37 -7.65 -9.52
C VAL A 143 1.11 -6.23 -9.01
N LEU A 144 2.00 -5.68 -8.19
CA LEU A 144 1.89 -4.32 -7.66
C LEU A 144 2.41 -3.24 -8.62
N LEU A 145 3.08 -3.62 -9.71
CA LEU A 145 3.54 -2.74 -10.80
C LEU A 145 2.44 -2.51 -11.84
#